data_AF-A0A3F2RIP0-F1
#
_entry.id   AF-A0A3F2RIP0-F1
#
_cell.length_a   1.000
_cell.length_b   1.000
_cell.length_c   1.000
_cell.angle_alpha   90.00
_cell.angle_beta   90.00
_cell.angle_gamma   90.00
#
_symmetry.space_group_name_H-M   'P 1'
#
loop_
_entity.id
_entity.type
_entity.pdbx_description
1 polymer ?
#
loop_
_entity_poly.entity_id
_entity_poly.type
_entity_poly.pdbx_seq_one_letter_code
_entity_poly.pdbx_strand_id
1 'polypeptide(L)'
;MFADESGDWTLTIGSNCVIREHVTVHGRTSYSQAPTSVGDDCWLLCGAHVAHDSQLGRRVVVSNNVCIAGHVSIGDSAIIGGQVGIKQHVSVGRLAMIGGQSAVDGDVLPYGLVVGNRAKLAGLNLVGLRRAGVSRTNIKLLLRVYRYIFGAPACKKTGFAPALDLAYRETIIERAIEAKRYLVGEGLDEERRPLTHELVDFVLASPQRFHSSLCQAVIASPRIGFSS
;
A
#
# COMPACT_ATOMS: atom_id res chain seq x y z
N MET A 1 5.01 30.45 -18.20
CA MET A 1 4.71 30.87 -16.82
C MET A 1 6.04 31.03 -16.12
N PHE A 2 6.46 32.29 -15.91
CA PHE A 2 7.69 32.73 -15.24
C PHE A 2 7.56 32.52 -13.71
N ALA A 3 8.58 32.37 -12.85
CA ALA A 3 10.04 32.22 -12.93
C ALA A 3 10.51 31.70 -11.55
N ASP A 4 11.66 31.03 -11.49
CA ASP A 4 12.51 30.95 -10.30
C ASP A 4 13.97 30.73 -10.77
N GLU A 5 14.81 31.75 -10.65
CA GLU A 5 16.26 31.71 -10.96
C GLU A 5 17.08 30.94 -9.90
N SER A 6 16.41 30.31 -8.94
CA SER A 6 16.96 29.45 -7.87
C SER A 6 16.24 28.10 -7.71
N GLY A 7 15.33 27.75 -8.63
CA GLY A 7 14.38 26.65 -8.43
C GLY A 7 15.00 25.27 -8.62
N ASP A 8 15.38 24.63 -7.53
CA ASP A 8 16.00 23.31 -7.50
C ASP A 8 15.04 22.26 -8.09
N TRP A 9 15.13 21.97 -9.39
CA TRP A 9 14.32 20.98 -10.13
C TRP A 9 14.80 19.57 -9.79
N THR A 10 14.72 19.24 -8.51
CA THR A 10 15.44 18.12 -7.92
C THR A 10 14.78 16.79 -8.28
N LEU A 11 15.56 15.98 -8.99
CA LEU A 11 15.44 14.54 -8.99
C LEU A 11 16.58 14.00 -8.14
N THR A 12 16.24 13.22 -7.11
CA THR A 12 17.24 12.53 -6.30
C THR A 12 17.14 11.03 -6.50
N ILE A 13 18.28 10.38 -6.73
CA ILE A 13 18.39 8.93 -6.80
C ILE A 13 19.42 8.51 -5.76
N GLY A 14 19.02 7.60 -4.88
CA GLY A 14 19.85 7.05 -3.83
C GLY A 14 20.98 6.16 -4.34
N SER A 15 21.69 5.56 -3.41
CA SER A 15 22.86 4.72 -3.69
C SER A 15 22.46 3.30 -4.08
N ASN A 16 23.34 2.60 -4.81
CA ASN A 16 23.21 1.18 -5.17
C ASN A 16 21.93 0.82 -5.95
N CYS A 17 21.34 1.79 -6.64
CA CYS A 17 20.20 1.52 -7.52
C CYS A 17 20.64 0.79 -8.79
N VAL A 18 19.87 -0.22 -9.20
CA VAL A 18 19.99 -0.88 -10.50
C VAL A 18 18.97 -0.24 -11.44
N ILE A 19 19.45 0.56 -12.39
CA ILE A 19 18.62 1.21 -13.41
C ILE A 19 18.90 0.54 -14.74
N ARG A 20 17.86 -0.07 -15.31
CA ARG A 20 17.93 -0.85 -16.54
C ARG A 20 17.59 -0.01 -17.77
N GLU A 21 17.66 -0.66 -18.92
CA GLU A 21 17.46 -0.09 -20.24
C GLU A 21 16.08 0.57 -20.36
N HIS A 22 16.02 1.72 -21.03
CA HIS A 22 14.77 2.46 -21.28
C HIS A 22 13.98 2.89 -20.03
N VAL A 23 14.60 2.90 -18.85
CA VAL A 23 13.98 3.52 -17.67
C VAL A 23 13.89 5.03 -17.86
N THR A 24 12.75 5.60 -17.48
CA THR A 24 12.52 7.05 -17.48
C THR A 24 12.14 7.52 -16.08
N VAL A 25 12.78 8.58 -15.61
CA VAL A 25 12.49 9.22 -14.31
C VAL A 25 12.41 10.72 -14.53
N HIS A 26 11.27 11.33 -14.21
CA HIS A 26 11.03 12.74 -14.46
C HIS A 26 11.23 13.55 -13.18
N GLY A 27 11.83 14.74 -13.28
CA GLY A 27 11.97 15.65 -12.15
C GLY A 27 10.64 16.21 -11.65
N ARG A 28 10.70 16.92 -10.53
CA ARG A 28 9.52 17.55 -9.92
C ARG A 28 8.87 18.62 -10.81
N THR A 29 7.59 18.91 -10.58
CA THR A 29 6.90 20.07 -11.15
C THR A 29 6.93 21.27 -10.22
N SER A 30 6.60 22.46 -10.74
CA SER A 30 6.45 23.69 -9.94
C SER A 30 5.25 23.67 -8.99
N TYR A 31 4.31 22.73 -9.20
CA TYR A 31 3.07 22.64 -8.43
C TYR A 31 3.23 21.79 -7.16
N SER A 32 4.32 21.04 -7.04
CA SER A 32 4.62 20.19 -5.89
C SER A 32 5.74 20.78 -5.04
N GLN A 33 5.55 20.74 -3.72
CA GLN A 33 6.65 20.97 -2.77
C GLN A 33 7.52 19.73 -2.58
N ALA A 34 6.99 18.53 -2.87
CA ALA A 34 7.73 17.29 -2.72
C ALA A 34 8.57 17.01 -3.98
N PRO A 35 9.87 16.67 -3.83
CA PRO A 35 10.73 16.32 -4.95
C PRO A 35 10.37 14.96 -5.54
N THR A 36 10.83 14.69 -6.76
CA THR A 36 10.85 13.30 -7.25
C THR A 36 12.06 12.62 -6.65
N SER A 37 11.87 11.46 -6.00
CA SER A 37 12.96 10.75 -5.35
C SER A 37 12.86 9.24 -5.54
N VAL A 38 14.03 8.61 -5.65
CA VAL A 38 14.21 7.16 -5.58
C VAL A 38 15.19 6.87 -4.45
N GLY A 39 14.78 6.10 -3.45
CA GLY A 39 15.64 5.73 -2.32
C GLY A 39 16.74 4.74 -2.68
N ASP A 40 17.51 4.32 -1.68
CA ASP A 40 18.65 3.42 -1.86
C ASP A 40 18.23 1.98 -2.24
N ASP A 41 19.15 1.25 -2.89
CA ASP A 41 19.04 -0.17 -3.22
C ASP A 41 17.80 -0.53 -4.08
N CYS A 42 17.29 0.41 -4.87
CA CYS A 42 16.12 0.18 -5.72
C CYS A 42 16.49 -0.52 -7.04
N TRP A 43 15.56 -1.31 -7.57
CA TRP A 43 15.70 -1.97 -8.86
C TRP A 43 14.62 -1.46 -9.81
N LEU A 44 15.01 -0.63 -10.78
CA LEU A 44 14.15 -0.16 -11.85
C LEU A 44 14.47 -0.96 -13.11
N LEU A 45 13.61 -1.93 -13.44
CA LEU A 45 13.82 -2.83 -14.57
C LEU A 45 13.38 -2.21 -15.90
N CYS A 46 13.67 -2.92 -16.99
CA CYS A 46 13.58 -2.39 -18.36
C CYS A 46 12.24 -1.72 -18.66
N GLY A 47 12.27 -0.50 -19.18
CA GLY A 47 11.08 0.25 -19.58
C GLY A 47 10.21 0.76 -18.43
N ALA A 48 10.69 0.73 -17.18
CA ALA A 48 9.97 1.33 -16.07
C ALA A 48 9.90 2.87 -16.21
N HIS A 49 8.77 3.44 -15.82
CA HIS A 49 8.54 4.88 -15.83
C HIS A 49 8.17 5.37 -14.42
N VAL A 50 8.88 6.40 -13.96
CA VAL A 50 8.59 7.16 -12.74
C VAL A 50 8.29 8.61 -13.13
N ALA A 51 7.02 8.98 -13.05
CA ALA A 51 6.59 10.34 -13.35
C ALA A 51 6.97 11.34 -12.24
N HIS A 52 6.74 12.60 -12.55
CA HIS A 52 7.02 13.74 -11.67
C HIS A 52 6.42 13.60 -10.28
N ASP A 53 7.09 14.21 -9.31
CA ASP A 53 6.64 14.36 -7.92
C ASP A 53 6.37 13.03 -7.21
N SER A 54 6.95 11.93 -7.70
CA SER A 54 6.81 10.60 -7.11
C SER A 54 7.96 10.29 -6.16
N GLN A 55 7.66 9.63 -5.04
CA GLN A 55 8.66 9.23 -4.03
C GLN A 55 8.68 7.71 -3.90
N LEU A 56 9.81 7.09 -4.24
CA LEU A 56 10.10 5.69 -4.00
C LEU A 56 11.01 5.58 -2.78
N GLY A 57 10.62 4.76 -1.81
CA GLY A 57 11.43 4.42 -0.64
C GLY A 57 12.64 3.56 -1.00
N ARG A 58 13.25 2.91 0.00
CA ARG A 58 14.43 2.04 -0.22
C ARG A 58 14.03 0.61 -0.60
N ARG A 59 14.90 -0.07 -1.34
CA ARG A 59 14.74 -1.48 -1.76
C ARG A 59 13.46 -1.75 -2.56
N VAL A 60 12.93 -0.74 -3.25
CA VAL A 60 11.75 -0.89 -4.10
C VAL A 60 12.15 -1.63 -5.38
N VAL A 61 11.33 -2.58 -5.79
CA VAL A 61 11.51 -3.29 -7.07
C VAL A 61 10.39 -2.88 -8.01
N VAL A 62 10.76 -2.22 -9.10
CA VAL A 62 9.88 -1.82 -10.19
C VAL A 62 10.20 -2.70 -11.39
N SER A 63 9.31 -3.65 -11.68
CA SER A 63 9.52 -4.61 -12.76
C SER A 63 9.35 -3.99 -14.15
N ASN A 64 9.59 -4.78 -15.20
CA ASN A 64 9.58 -4.30 -16.57
C ASN A 64 8.27 -3.61 -16.96
N ASN A 65 8.37 -2.52 -17.71
CA ASN A 65 7.24 -1.78 -18.29
C ASN A 65 6.18 -1.35 -17.25
N VAL A 66 6.58 -1.12 -16.00
CA VAL A 66 5.71 -0.50 -15.00
C VAL A 66 5.61 1.00 -15.29
N CYS A 67 4.39 1.54 -15.23
CA CYS A 67 4.14 2.96 -15.39
C CYS A 67 3.59 3.55 -14.08
N ILE A 68 4.40 4.39 -13.42
CA ILE A 68 4.04 5.12 -12.21
C ILE A 68 3.68 6.56 -12.62
N ALA A 69 2.42 6.95 -12.45
CA ALA A 69 1.96 8.31 -12.72
C ALA A 69 2.41 9.30 -11.62
N GLY A 70 2.13 10.59 -11.83
CA GLY A 70 2.65 11.65 -10.96
C GLY A 70 2.13 11.58 -9.51
N HIS A 71 2.91 12.12 -8.58
CA HIS A 71 2.56 12.19 -7.16
C HIS A 71 2.32 10.85 -6.47
N VAL A 72 2.94 9.77 -6.95
CA VAL A 72 2.80 8.44 -6.33
C VAL A 72 3.85 8.28 -5.23
N SER A 73 3.43 7.76 -4.07
CA SER A 73 4.34 7.37 -2.99
C SER A 73 4.42 5.85 -2.89
N ILE A 74 5.63 5.31 -2.90
CA ILE A 74 5.89 3.87 -2.77
C ILE A 74 6.80 3.64 -1.57
N GLY A 75 6.28 2.91 -0.57
CA GLY A 75 7.00 2.59 0.66
C GLY A 75 8.10 1.55 0.48
N ASP A 76 8.98 1.48 1.47
CA ASP A 76 10.16 0.63 1.46
C ASP A 76 9.86 -0.84 1.14
N SER A 77 10.72 -1.43 0.33
CA SER A 77 10.69 -2.87 0.01
C SER A 77 9.40 -3.34 -0.68
N ALA A 78 8.62 -2.43 -1.25
CA ALA A 78 7.49 -2.77 -2.10
C ALA A 78 7.96 -3.37 -3.43
N ILE A 79 7.16 -4.29 -3.98
CA ILE A 79 7.43 -4.97 -5.25
C ILE A 79 6.27 -4.69 -6.22
N ILE A 80 6.60 -4.10 -7.35
CA ILE A 80 5.66 -3.80 -8.43
C ILE A 80 5.90 -4.77 -9.57
N GLY A 81 4.96 -5.67 -9.83
CA GLY A 81 5.02 -6.66 -10.90
C GLY A 81 5.04 -6.01 -12.29
N GLY A 82 5.49 -6.75 -13.30
CA GLY A 82 5.68 -6.19 -14.65
C GLY A 82 4.38 -5.72 -15.29
N GLN A 83 4.45 -4.70 -16.15
CA GLN A 83 3.31 -4.14 -16.89
C GLN A 83 2.18 -3.59 -16.00
N VAL A 84 2.51 -3.15 -14.78
CA VAL A 84 1.55 -2.50 -13.88
C VAL A 84 1.41 -1.02 -14.23
N GLY A 85 0.18 -0.50 -14.19
CA GLY A 85 -0.09 0.94 -14.21
C GLY A 85 -0.56 1.41 -12.82
N ILE A 86 0.06 2.47 -12.29
CA ILE A 86 -0.34 3.11 -11.03
C ILE A 86 -0.87 4.51 -11.33
N LYS A 87 -2.12 4.77 -10.95
CA LYS A 87 -2.77 6.08 -11.09
C LYS A 87 -2.08 7.13 -10.22
N GLN A 88 -2.14 8.40 -10.66
CA GLN A 88 -1.59 9.53 -9.91
C GLN A 88 -2.15 9.61 -8.49
N HIS A 89 -1.35 10.13 -7.55
CA HIS A 89 -1.68 10.30 -6.13
C HIS A 89 -1.96 9.02 -5.33
N VAL A 90 -1.64 7.84 -5.86
CA VAL A 90 -1.76 6.58 -5.12
C VAL A 90 -0.61 6.43 -4.13
N SER A 91 -0.91 5.95 -2.92
CA SER A 91 0.09 5.50 -1.95
C SER A 91 0.17 3.97 -1.89
N VAL A 92 1.37 3.44 -2.07
CA VAL A 92 1.69 2.00 -1.95
C VAL A 92 2.48 1.80 -0.66
N GLY A 93 1.93 1.05 0.29
CA GLY A 93 2.60 0.84 1.58
C GLY A 93 3.88 0.00 1.50
N ARG A 94 4.70 0.11 2.55
CA ARG A 94 5.93 -0.70 2.74
C ARG A 94 5.65 -2.19 2.55
N LEU A 95 6.57 -2.94 1.94
CA LEU A 95 6.48 -4.40 1.71
C LEU A 95 5.24 -4.87 0.94
N ALA A 96 4.45 -3.95 0.36
CA ALA A 96 3.33 -4.31 -0.48
C ALA A 96 3.81 -5.04 -1.75
N MET A 97 2.94 -5.86 -2.33
CA MET A 97 3.19 -6.53 -3.58
C MET A 97 2.02 -6.29 -4.53
N ILE A 98 2.33 -5.77 -5.72
CA ILE A 98 1.36 -5.59 -6.80
C ILE A 98 1.65 -6.66 -7.86
N GLY A 99 0.66 -7.51 -8.14
CA GLY A 99 0.77 -8.54 -9.18
C GLY A 99 0.96 -7.91 -10.57
N GLY A 100 1.65 -8.62 -11.47
CA GLY A 100 1.86 -8.13 -12.84
C GLY A 100 0.55 -7.86 -13.58
N GLN A 101 0.62 -6.99 -14.59
CA GLN A 101 -0.53 -6.57 -15.44
C GLN A 101 -1.71 -5.96 -14.66
N SER A 102 -1.46 -5.47 -13.44
CA SER A 102 -2.50 -4.84 -12.62
C SER A 102 -2.67 -3.35 -12.95
N ALA A 103 -3.88 -2.84 -12.81
CA ALA A 103 -4.17 -1.41 -12.87
C ALA A 103 -4.60 -0.91 -11.48
N VAL A 104 -3.76 -0.12 -10.84
CA VAL A 104 -3.94 0.37 -9.46
C VAL A 104 -4.52 1.78 -9.49
N ASP A 105 -5.75 1.91 -9.01
CA ASP A 105 -6.52 3.16 -9.02
C ASP A 105 -6.82 3.73 -7.63
N GLY A 106 -6.25 3.12 -6.58
CA GLY A 106 -6.22 3.66 -5.22
C GLY A 106 -5.21 2.96 -4.32
N ASP A 107 -5.14 3.43 -3.08
CA ASP A 107 -4.09 3.06 -2.13
C ASP A 107 -3.97 1.55 -1.87
N VAL A 108 -2.71 1.10 -1.73
CA VAL A 108 -2.33 -0.28 -1.42
C VAL A 108 -1.79 -0.33 0.01
N LEU A 109 -2.37 -1.20 0.83
CA LEU A 109 -1.97 -1.37 2.23
C LEU A 109 -0.48 -1.73 2.36
N PRO A 110 0.18 -1.29 3.45
CA PRO A 110 1.45 -1.85 3.88
C PRO A 110 1.33 -3.38 3.93
N TYR A 111 2.34 -4.07 3.38
CA TYR A 111 2.44 -5.52 3.19
C TYR A 111 1.15 -6.15 2.65
N GLY A 112 0.33 -5.38 1.93
CA GLY A 112 -0.82 -5.86 1.18
C GLY A 112 -0.38 -6.55 -0.11
N LEU A 113 -1.20 -7.49 -0.58
CA LEU A 113 -1.07 -8.09 -1.89
C LEU A 113 -2.28 -7.66 -2.72
N VAL A 114 -2.05 -7.00 -3.86
CA VAL A 114 -3.11 -6.61 -4.79
C VAL A 114 -2.86 -7.18 -6.17
N VAL A 115 -3.92 -7.51 -6.90
CA VAL A 115 -3.83 -8.05 -8.26
C VAL A 115 -5.08 -7.70 -9.07
N GLY A 116 -4.93 -7.56 -10.38
CA GLY A 116 -6.03 -7.43 -11.34
C GLY A 116 -6.13 -6.04 -11.99
N ASN A 117 -7.02 -5.92 -12.96
CA ASN A 117 -7.26 -4.68 -13.70
C ASN A 117 -8.79 -4.44 -13.76
N ARG A 118 -9.38 -3.67 -12.84
CA ARG A 118 -8.80 -2.89 -11.73
C ARG A 118 -8.32 -3.76 -10.55
N ALA A 119 -7.24 -3.37 -9.91
CA ALA A 119 -6.58 -4.14 -8.85
C ALA A 119 -7.46 -4.26 -7.60
N LYS A 120 -7.48 -5.45 -6.99
CA LYS A 120 -8.18 -5.72 -5.74
C LYS A 120 -7.25 -6.36 -4.72
N LEU A 121 -7.55 -6.11 -3.45
CA LEU A 121 -6.83 -6.69 -2.32
C LEU A 121 -7.07 -8.20 -2.26
N ALA A 122 -6.01 -8.97 -2.44
CA ALA A 122 -6.00 -10.44 -2.40
C ALA A 122 -5.54 -11.00 -1.05
N GLY A 123 -5.07 -10.14 -0.14
CA GLY A 123 -4.58 -10.54 1.17
C GLY A 123 -3.36 -9.73 1.60
N LEU A 124 -2.54 -10.34 2.44
CA LEU A 124 -1.23 -9.83 2.84
C LEU A 124 -0.10 -10.56 2.09
N ASN A 125 1.00 -9.88 1.84
CA ASN A 125 2.24 -10.41 1.28
C ASN A 125 2.98 -11.29 2.31
N LEU A 126 2.43 -12.47 2.59
CA LEU A 126 2.97 -13.41 3.58
C LEU A 126 4.38 -13.91 3.21
N VAL A 127 4.68 -14.02 1.91
CA VAL A 127 6.01 -14.41 1.44
C VAL A 127 7.02 -13.31 1.76
N GLY A 128 6.70 -12.05 1.43
CA GLY A 128 7.52 -10.89 1.75
C GLY A 128 7.75 -10.74 3.25
N LEU A 129 6.69 -10.84 4.07
CA LEU A 129 6.79 -10.78 5.53
C LEU A 129 7.71 -11.86 6.10
N ARG A 130 7.62 -13.11 5.61
CA ARG A 130 8.50 -14.20 6.07
C ARG A 130 9.96 -13.96 5.65
N ARG A 131 10.20 -13.50 4.42
CA ARG A 131 11.56 -13.19 3.92
C ARG A 131 12.18 -11.99 4.64
N ALA A 132 11.36 -11.03 5.07
CA ALA A 132 11.78 -9.91 5.90
C ALA A 132 12.04 -10.29 7.38
N GLY A 133 11.94 -11.58 7.74
CA GLY A 133 12.23 -12.06 9.10
C GLY A 133 11.13 -11.75 10.12
N VAL A 134 9.92 -11.37 9.68
CA VAL A 134 8.83 -11.08 10.62
C VAL A 134 8.42 -12.37 11.35
N SER A 135 8.37 -12.29 12.69
CA SER A 135 8.06 -13.44 13.53
C SER A 135 6.67 -14.02 13.22
N ARG A 136 6.53 -15.34 13.36
CA ARG A 136 5.24 -16.03 13.16
C ARG A 136 4.14 -15.46 14.06
N THR A 137 4.47 -15.06 15.29
CA THR A 137 3.53 -14.44 16.23
C THR A 137 3.02 -13.10 15.72
N ASN A 138 3.91 -12.25 15.19
CA ASN A 138 3.51 -10.97 14.60
C ASN A 138 2.67 -11.17 13.33
N ILE A 139 3.05 -12.10 12.45
CA ILE A 139 2.26 -12.44 11.25
C ILE A 139 0.86 -12.93 11.65
N LYS A 140 0.74 -13.79 12.66
CA LYS A 140 -0.56 -14.28 13.17
C LYS A 140 -1.41 -13.13 13.67
N LEU A 141 -0.89 -12.24 14.52
CA LEU A 141 -1.64 -11.10 15.03
C LEU A 141 -2.10 -10.19 13.89
N LEU A 142 -1.20 -9.88 12.96
CA LEU A 142 -1.47 -9.05 11.80
C LEU A 142 -2.60 -9.63 10.94
N LEU A 143 -2.60 -10.94 10.71
CA LEU A 143 -3.68 -11.64 10.00
C LEU A 143 -5.01 -11.59 10.75
N ARG A 144 -5.03 -11.70 12.08
CA ARG A 144 -6.25 -11.57 12.90
C ARG A 144 -6.85 -10.17 12.76
N VAL A 145 -6.02 -9.14 12.87
CA VAL A 145 -6.42 -7.72 12.75
C VAL A 145 -6.88 -7.42 11.33
N TYR A 146 -6.12 -7.84 10.32
CA TYR A 146 -6.49 -7.73 8.91
C TYR A 146 -7.85 -8.38 8.64
N ARG A 147 -8.08 -9.60 9.14
CA ARG A 147 -9.34 -10.31 8.97
C ARG A 147 -10.50 -9.62 9.68
N TYR A 148 -10.27 -9.02 10.84
CA TYR A 148 -11.30 -8.22 11.51
C TYR A 148 -11.67 -6.98 10.66
N ILE A 149 -10.68 -6.22 10.19
CA ILE A 149 -10.88 -4.97 9.45
C ILE A 149 -11.46 -5.18 8.04
N PHE A 150 -11.02 -6.21 7.32
CA PHE A 150 -11.38 -6.41 5.90
C PHE A 150 -12.24 -7.64 5.64
N GLY A 151 -12.36 -8.56 6.61
CA GLY A 151 -13.16 -9.78 6.43
C GLY A 151 -14.65 -9.49 6.38
N ALA A 152 -15.38 -10.20 5.51
CA ALA A 152 -16.83 -10.23 5.55
C ALA A 152 -17.31 -11.14 6.72
N PRO A 153 -18.42 -10.82 7.40
CA PRO A 153 -18.92 -11.60 8.56
C PRO A 153 -19.18 -13.08 8.23
N ALA A 154 -19.46 -13.42 6.96
CA ALA A 154 -19.69 -14.79 6.51
C ALA A 154 -18.44 -15.54 5.99
N CYS A 155 -17.27 -14.88 5.86
CA CYS A 155 -16.10 -15.51 5.25
C CYS A 155 -15.37 -16.40 6.27
N LYS A 156 -15.75 -17.69 6.32
CA LYS A 156 -15.09 -18.74 7.10
C LYS A 156 -13.87 -19.37 6.41
N LYS A 157 -13.64 -19.07 5.11
CA LYS A 157 -12.78 -19.87 4.22
C LYS A 157 -11.30 -19.46 4.13
N THR A 158 -10.86 -18.36 4.73
CA THR A 158 -9.45 -17.96 4.55
C THR A 158 -8.46 -18.75 5.40
N GLY A 159 -8.88 -19.55 6.40
CA GLY A 159 -8.05 -20.56 7.08
C GLY A 159 -6.77 -20.10 7.80
N PHE A 160 -6.29 -18.88 7.59
CA PHE A 160 -4.95 -18.45 8.00
C PHE A 160 -4.88 -17.95 9.46
N ALA A 161 -5.97 -17.37 9.99
CA ALA A 161 -6.12 -17.00 11.40
C ALA A 161 -7.60 -16.72 11.74
N PRO A 162 -8.07 -16.96 12.99
CA PRO A 162 -9.40 -16.53 13.42
C PRO A 162 -9.52 -14.99 13.42
N ALA A 163 -10.74 -14.45 13.36
CA ALA A 163 -10.96 -13.02 13.58
C ALA A 163 -10.65 -12.64 15.04
N LEU A 164 -10.50 -11.35 15.32
CA LEU A 164 -10.55 -10.86 16.70
C LEU A 164 -11.97 -11.06 17.25
N ASP A 165 -12.04 -11.39 18.54
CA ASP A 165 -13.31 -11.54 19.25
C ASP A 165 -13.73 -10.18 19.79
N LEU A 166 -14.28 -9.36 18.89
CA LEU A 166 -14.72 -7.99 19.13
C LEU A 166 -16.12 -7.81 18.54
N ALA A 167 -16.84 -6.78 18.97
CA ALA A 167 -18.12 -6.45 18.37
C ALA A 167 -17.89 -6.08 16.89
N TYR A 168 -18.66 -6.66 15.98
CA TYR A 168 -18.55 -6.34 14.56
C TYR A 168 -19.09 -4.93 14.29
N ARG A 169 -18.39 -4.15 13.45
CA ARG A 169 -18.83 -2.84 12.96
C ARG A 169 -19.04 -2.88 11.46
N GLU A 170 -19.93 -2.03 10.95
CA GLU A 170 -20.30 -2.02 9.54
C GLU A 170 -19.17 -1.49 8.66
N THR A 171 -18.51 -0.42 9.09
CA THR A 171 -17.49 0.24 8.27
C THR A 171 -16.07 -0.27 8.55
N ILE A 172 -15.19 -0.20 7.55
CA ILE A 172 -13.77 -0.55 7.69
C ILE A 172 -13.08 0.38 8.71
N ILE A 173 -13.46 1.66 8.74
CA ILE A 173 -12.88 2.66 9.63
C ILE A 173 -13.26 2.37 11.09
N GLU A 174 -14.53 2.09 11.38
CA GLU A 174 -14.94 1.73 12.75
C GLU A 174 -14.24 0.47 13.24
N ARG A 175 -14.11 -0.54 12.37
CA ARG A 175 -13.33 -1.75 12.69
C ARG A 175 -11.85 -1.43 12.93
N ALA A 176 -11.26 -0.51 12.17
CA ALA A 176 -9.89 -0.08 12.42
C ALA A 176 -9.75 0.67 13.76
N ILE A 177 -10.69 1.55 14.11
CA ILE A 177 -10.71 2.26 15.41
C ILE A 177 -10.82 1.27 16.57
N GLU A 178 -11.74 0.30 16.46
CA GLU A 178 -11.95 -0.71 17.50
C GLU A 178 -10.72 -1.62 17.64
N ALA A 179 -10.11 -2.04 16.53
CA ALA A 179 -8.86 -2.77 16.55
C ALA A 179 -7.73 -1.96 17.20
N LYS A 180 -7.61 -0.66 16.91
CA LYS A 180 -6.59 0.21 17.53
C LYS A 180 -6.77 0.26 19.05
N ARG A 181 -8.00 0.47 19.51
CA ARG A 181 -8.33 0.51 20.95
C ARG A 181 -8.01 -0.81 21.64
N TYR A 182 -8.33 -1.94 21.02
CA TYR A 182 -8.00 -3.26 21.54
C TYR A 182 -6.49 -3.46 21.69
N LEU A 183 -5.70 -3.12 20.67
CA LEU A 183 -4.24 -3.24 20.71
C LEU A 183 -3.64 -2.42 21.86
N VAL A 184 -4.09 -1.18 22.04
CA VAL A 184 -3.64 -0.32 23.14
C VAL A 184 -4.07 -0.88 24.50
N GLY A 185 -5.32 -1.34 24.63
CA GLY A 185 -5.87 -1.90 25.87
C GLY A 185 -5.16 -3.17 26.35
N GLU A 186 -4.68 -4.01 25.44
CA GLU A 186 -3.91 -5.23 25.74
C GLU A 186 -2.42 -4.95 26.01
N GLY A 187 -1.99 -3.68 26.03
CA GLY A 187 -0.58 -3.33 26.18
C GLY A 187 0.29 -3.77 24.99
N LEU A 188 -0.32 -3.91 23.81
CA LEU A 188 0.34 -4.17 22.53
C LEU A 188 0.60 -2.84 21.82
N ASP A 189 1.44 -2.01 22.42
CA ASP A 189 1.83 -0.68 21.92
C ASP A 189 2.60 -0.71 20.58
N GLU A 190 2.85 0.48 20.05
CA GLU A 190 3.55 0.69 18.77
C GLU A 190 4.98 0.13 18.79
N GLU A 191 5.65 0.14 19.95
CA GLU A 191 6.99 -0.45 20.10
C GLU A 191 6.95 -1.97 19.99
N ARG A 192 5.95 -2.63 20.62
CA ARG A 192 5.84 -4.09 20.65
C ARG A 192 5.25 -4.68 19.38
N ARG A 193 4.37 -3.95 18.69
CA ARG A 193 3.64 -4.40 17.49
C ARG A 193 3.59 -3.34 16.37
N PRO A 194 4.75 -2.82 15.92
CA PRO A 194 4.80 -1.69 14.99
C PRO A 194 4.10 -1.97 13.65
N LEU A 195 4.22 -3.21 13.13
CA LEU A 195 3.59 -3.58 11.86
C LEU A 195 2.06 -3.52 11.92
N THR A 196 1.48 -3.96 13.04
CA THR A 196 0.03 -3.99 13.19
C THR A 196 -0.53 -2.57 13.32
N HIS A 197 0.13 -1.72 14.09
CA HIS A 197 -0.25 -0.31 14.19
C HIS A 197 -0.12 0.41 12.85
N GLU A 198 0.97 0.17 12.10
CA GLU A 198 1.11 0.71 10.75
C GLU A 198 -0.06 0.31 9.83
N LEU A 199 -0.57 -0.93 9.91
CA LEU A 199 -1.76 -1.34 9.14
C LEU A 199 -2.92 -0.39 9.45
N VAL A 200 -3.19 -0.28 10.73
CA VAL A 200 -4.38 0.34 11.28
C VAL A 200 -4.32 1.83 11.01
N ASP A 201 -3.17 2.45 11.22
CA ASP A 201 -2.95 3.87 10.97
C ASP A 201 -3.04 4.23 9.50
N PHE A 202 -2.55 3.35 8.62
CA PHE A 202 -2.75 3.54 7.18
C PHE A 202 -4.24 3.55 6.82
N VAL A 203 -5.03 2.64 7.41
CA VAL A 203 -6.49 2.59 7.21
C VAL A 203 -7.18 3.80 7.82
N LEU A 204 -6.75 4.28 8.99
CA LEU A 204 -7.32 5.44 9.66
C LEU A 204 -6.97 6.76 8.95
N ALA A 205 -5.83 6.82 8.27
CA ALA A 205 -5.45 7.95 7.43
C ALA A 205 -6.19 7.96 6.08
N SER A 206 -6.72 6.81 5.64
CA SER A 206 -7.42 6.63 4.37
C SER A 206 -8.53 7.67 4.08
N PRO A 207 -9.40 8.07 5.03
CA PRO A 207 -10.49 9.03 4.76
C PRO A 207 -9.99 10.44 4.43
N GLN A 208 -8.77 10.77 4.86
CA GLN A 208 -8.12 12.05 4.56
C GLN A 208 -7.40 12.00 3.19
N ARG A 209 -7.30 10.82 2.57
CA ARG A 209 -6.65 10.64 1.27
C ARG A 209 -7.70 10.66 0.17
N PHE A 210 -7.63 11.67 -0.70
CA PHE A 210 -8.58 11.94 -1.78
C PHE A 210 -8.86 10.76 -2.74
N HIS A 211 -8.05 9.70 -2.74
CA HIS A 211 -8.08 8.62 -3.75
C HIS A 211 -8.01 7.19 -3.18
N SER A 212 -8.36 6.97 -1.91
CA SER A 212 -8.33 5.62 -1.37
C SER A 212 -9.41 4.70 -1.95
N SER A 213 -9.00 3.67 -2.69
CA SER A 213 -9.84 2.55 -3.11
C SER A 213 -10.16 1.58 -1.98
N LEU A 214 -9.48 1.71 -0.82
CA LEU A 214 -9.68 0.82 0.33
C LEU A 214 -11.10 0.92 0.89
N CYS A 215 -11.76 2.07 0.73
CA CYS A 215 -13.14 2.28 1.15
C CYS A 215 -14.20 1.70 0.20
N GLN A 216 -13.85 1.30 -1.04
CA GLN A 216 -14.83 0.74 -1.97
C GLN A 216 -14.92 -0.80 -1.95
N ALA A 217 -13.98 -1.49 -1.29
CA ALA A 217 -13.85 -2.94 -1.44
C ALA A 217 -14.75 -3.79 -0.51
N VAL A 218 -15.45 -3.25 0.48
CA VAL A 218 -16.35 -4.03 1.36
C VAL A 218 -17.58 -3.23 1.82
N ILE A 219 -18.23 -2.47 0.93
CA ILE A 219 -19.65 -2.15 1.10
C ILE A 219 -20.41 -3.23 0.33
N ALA A 220 -20.41 -4.46 0.87
CA ALA A 220 -21.45 -5.41 0.50
C ALA A 220 -22.72 -4.88 1.17
N SER A 221 -23.52 -4.11 0.43
CA SER A 221 -24.89 -3.82 0.82
C SER A 221 -25.56 -5.15 1.17
N PRO A 222 -26.24 -5.27 2.33
CA PRO A 222 -27.04 -6.44 2.61
C PRO A 222 -28.05 -6.55 1.47
N ARG A 223 -28.16 -7.73 0.83
CA ARG A 223 -29.34 -8.01 0.01
C ARG A 223 -30.52 -7.96 0.97
N ILE A 224 -31.20 -6.82 1.00
CA ILE A 224 -32.52 -6.69 1.58
C ILE A 224 -33.39 -7.62 0.74
N GLY A 225 -33.77 -8.75 1.32
CA GLY A 225 -34.79 -9.59 0.75
C GLY A 225 -36.08 -8.80 0.67
N PHE A 226 -36.65 -8.71 -0.52
CA PHE A 226 -38.08 -8.62 -0.65
C PHE A 226 -38.55 -9.93 -1.27
N SER A 227 -39.17 -10.74 -0.42
CA SER A 227 -40.10 -11.78 -0.83
C SER A 227 -41.35 -11.12 -1.38
N SER A 228 -41.69 -11.45 -2.62
CA SER A 228 -43.06 -11.55 -3.13
C SER A 228 -43.04 -12.43 -4.38
#